data_AF-A0A1V3G8I7-F1
#
_entry.id   AF-A0A1V3G8I7-F1
#
_cell.length_a   1.000
_cell.length_b   1.000
_cell.length_c   1.000
_cell.angle_alpha   90.00
_cell.angle_beta   90.00
_cell.angle_gamma   90.00
#
_symmetry.space_group_name_H-M   'P 1'
#
loop_
_entity.id
_entity.type
_entity.pdbx_description
1 polymer ?
#
loop_
_entity_poly.entity_id
_entity_poly.type
_entity_poly.pdbx_seq_one_letter_code
_entity_poly.pdbx_strand_id
1 'polypeptide(L)'
;MKKKIRSINKPDLPEHLETLEISGLGDSDSFEMGKIESSVGTLDAKHVQFNEVLIKGVNLGDSQLPFSAWNDVVFEKCDLSNVKFNGARFNRVEFIECKLVGADFDEAVLRDVQFIDCPAPYSLFSLTELRDVRFDNCLLKEANFIEAKLDNFQLGTSTIQEVQFSDTSLKSIDLSKCQFSFIHVKEDDLRGAIISAEQAVTLIEVFGVEVNDD
;
A
#
# COMPACT_ATOMS: atom_id res chain seq x y z
N MET A 1 12.90 24.80 -8.59
CA MET A 1 13.03 24.46 -7.14
C MET A 1 12.61 23.01 -6.97
N LYS A 2 13.44 22.14 -6.36
CA LYS A 2 13.02 20.78 -6.01
C LYS A 2 11.90 20.90 -4.97
N LYS A 3 10.69 20.37 -5.26
CA LYS A 3 9.57 20.36 -4.31
C LYS A 3 10.01 19.50 -3.12
N LYS A 4 9.98 20.05 -1.90
CA LYS A 4 10.33 19.29 -0.69
C LYS A 4 9.29 18.18 -0.52
N ILE A 5 9.74 16.93 -0.44
CA ILE A 5 8.87 15.76 -0.15
C ILE A 5 8.16 16.04 1.18
N ARG A 6 6.84 15.89 1.22
CA ARG A 6 6.09 16.07 2.48
C ARG A 6 6.39 14.88 3.39
N SER A 7 6.51 15.14 4.69
CA SER A 7 6.65 14.06 5.68
C SER A 7 5.36 13.24 5.73
N ILE A 8 5.52 11.93 5.88
CA ILE A 8 4.44 11.01 6.16
C ILE A 8 4.30 10.92 7.67
N ASN A 9 3.11 11.19 8.20
CA ASN A 9 2.88 11.11 9.64
C ASN A 9 2.82 9.65 10.09
N LYS A 10 3.41 9.35 11.25
CA LYS A 10 3.36 8.01 11.83
C LYS A 10 2.09 7.81 12.67
N PRO A 11 1.66 6.56 12.90
CA PRO A 11 0.65 6.23 13.90
C PRO A 11 1.01 6.82 15.26
N ASP A 12 0.04 7.45 15.91
CA ASP A 12 0.15 8.00 17.27
C ASP A 12 -0.46 7.02 18.28
N LEU A 13 0.29 5.97 18.62
CA LEU A 13 -0.14 4.96 19.59
C LEU A 13 0.16 5.41 21.03
N PRO A 14 -0.73 5.14 22.00
CA PRO A 14 -0.44 5.37 23.41
C PRO A 14 0.71 4.47 23.90
N GLU A 15 1.44 4.92 24.92
CA GLU A 15 2.57 4.18 25.51
C GLU A 15 2.14 2.82 26.11
N HIS A 16 0.87 2.69 26.47
CA HIS A 16 0.29 1.50 27.07
C HIS A 16 -0.92 1.05 26.27
N LEU A 17 -0.88 -0.20 25.80
CA LEU A 17 -1.95 -0.85 25.04
C LEU A 17 -2.46 -2.07 25.80
N GLU A 18 -3.78 -2.13 26.00
CA GLU A 18 -4.42 -3.29 26.58
C GLU A 18 -4.63 -4.40 25.53
N THR A 19 -4.59 -5.65 25.94
CA THR A 19 -4.89 -6.76 25.03
C THR A 19 -6.37 -6.76 24.66
N LEU A 20 -6.66 -6.73 23.37
CA LEU A 20 -8.00 -6.87 22.81
C LEU A 20 -8.20 -8.30 22.32
N GLU A 21 -9.24 -8.96 22.80
CA GLU A 21 -9.67 -10.25 22.28
C GLU A 21 -10.80 -10.07 21.25
N ILE A 22 -10.61 -10.62 20.06
CA ILE A 22 -11.65 -10.66 19.03
C ILE A 22 -12.18 -12.10 18.95
N SER A 23 -13.30 -12.35 19.62
CA SER A 23 -14.03 -13.62 19.51
C SER A 23 -15.02 -13.65 18.33
N GLY A 24 -15.13 -12.53 17.61
CA GLY A 24 -16.03 -12.30 16.49
C GLY A 24 -16.08 -10.80 16.20
N LEU A 25 -16.50 -10.43 14.98
CA LEU A 25 -16.57 -9.06 14.53
C LEU A 25 -17.93 -8.82 13.88
N GLY A 26 -18.68 -7.86 14.38
CA GLY A 26 -19.93 -7.37 13.80
C GLY A 26 -19.71 -6.15 12.92
N ASP A 27 -20.67 -5.89 12.03
CA ASP A 27 -20.66 -4.66 11.23
C ASP A 27 -20.62 -3.42 12.13
N SER A 28 -19.75 -2.47 11.80
CA SER A 28 -19.55 -1.21 12.52
C SER A 28 -18.98 -1.34 13.94
N ASP A 29 -18.46 -2.50 14.32
CA ASP A 29 -17.72 -2.64 15.58
C ASP A 29 -16.50 -1.73 15.62
N SER A 30 -16.14 -1.28 16.82
CA SER A 30 -15.04 -0.34 17.05
C SER A 30 -14.10 -0.84 18.14
N PHE A 31 -12.80 -0.74 17.88
CA PHE A 31 -11.72 -1.13 18.77
C PHE A 31 -10.75 0.03 18.93
N GLU A 32 -10.37 0.33 20.17
CA GLU A 32 -9.54 1.49 20.46
C GLU A 32 -8.44 1.18 21.48
N MET A 33 -7.31 1.88 21.39
CA MET A 33 -6.25 1.92 22.41
C MET A 33 -5.78 0.53 22.88
N GLY A 34 -5.54 -0.37 21.94
CA GLY A 34 -5.25 -1.76 22.31
C GLY A 34 -4.32 -2.50 21.36
N LYS A 35 -4.03 -3.74 21.72
CA LYS A 35 -3.19 -4.64 20.93
C LYS A 35 -3.86 -5.99 20.69
N ILE A 36 -3.73 -6.50 19.48
CA ILE A 36 -4.25 -7.79 19.05
C ILE A 36 -3.06 -8.64 18.62
N GLU A 37 -2.78 -9.70 19.36
CA GLU A 37 -1.62 -10.58 19.15
C GLU A 37 -2.03 -12.06 18.96
N SER A 38 -3.31 -12.38 19.16
CA SER A 38 -3.85 -13.72 18.98
C SER A 38 -4.40 -13.91 17.58
N SER A 39 -4.26 -15.12 17.01
CA SER A 39 -4.92 -15.47 15.76
C SER A 39 -6.43 -15.35 15.95
N VAL A 40 -7.00 -14.43 15.20
CA VAL A 40 -8.43 -14.35 14.94
C VAL A 40 -8.65 -15.17 13.68
N GLY A 41 -9.75 -15.91 13.56
CA GLY A 41 -10.05 -16.57 12.28
C GLY A 41 -10.24 -15.54 11.17
N THR A 42 -10.62 -15.99 9.98
CA THR A 42 -11.10 -15.07 8.94
C THR A 42 -12.25 -14.24 9.49
N LEU A 43 -12.14 -12.92 9.36
CA LEU A 43 -13.15 -11.96 9.80
C LEU A 43 -14.04 -11.57 8.62
N ASP A 44 -15.33 -11.35 8.87
CA ASP A 44 -16.28 -10.83 7.89
C ASP A 44 -17.15 -9.79 8.56
N ALA A 45 -16.85 -8.52 8.31
CA ALA A 45 -17.59 -7.39 8.85
C ALA A 45 -17.31 -6.13 8.04
N LYS A 46 -18.34 -5.29 7.88
CA LYS A 46 -18.26 -4.03 7.14
C LYS A 46 -18.16 -2.86 8.10
N HIS A 47 -17.56 -1.76 7.65
CA HIS A 47 -17.54 -0.49 8.41
C HIS A 47 -16.89 -0.54 9.79
N VAL A 48 -16.13 -1.59 10.09
CA VAL A 48 -15.43 -1.73 11.37
C VAL A 48 -14.34 -0.69 11.51
N GLN A 49 -14.04 -0.30 12.75
CA GLN A 49 -13.13 0.78 13.06
C GLN A 49 -12.07 0.34 14.06
N PHE A 50 -10.83 0.70 13.76
CA PHE A 50 -9.69 0.48 14.64
C PHE A 50 -8.98 1.82 14.82
N ASN A 51 -8.92 2.30 16.07
CA ASN A 51 -8.29 3.57 16.43
C ASN A 51 -7.16 3.31 17.44
N GLU A 52 -5.93 3.71 17.15
CA GLU A 52 -4.82 3.56 18.08
C GLU A 52 -4.56 2.09 18.46
N VAL A 53 -4.49 1.22 17.44
CA VAL A 53 -4.37 -0.24 17.62
C VAL A 53 -3.06 -0.79 17.06
N LEU A 54 -2.40 -1.66 17.83
CA LEU A 54 -1.31 -2.51 17.36
C LEU A 54 -1.85 -3.91 17.03
N ILE A 55 -1.68 -4.37 15.79
CA ILE A 55 -2.02 -5.72 15.36
C ILE A 55 -0.72 -6.43 15.00
N LYS A 56 -0.34 -7.44 15.78
CA LYS A 56 1.00 -8.05 15.69
C LYS A 56 0.94 -9.57 15.54
N GLY A 57 1.56 -10.10 14.49
CA GLY A 57 1.67 -11.55 14.28
C GLY A 57 0.34 -12.25 13.99
N VAL A 58 -0.70 -11.48 13.62
CA VAL A 58 -2.05 -12.00 13.38
C VAL A 58 -2.22 -12.41 11.93
N ASN A 59 -2.87 -13.54 11.69
CA ASN A 59 -3.35 -13.93 10.36
C ASN A 59 -4.77 -13.40 10.15
N LEU A 60 -4.93 -12.45 9.22
CA LEU A 60 -6.21 -11.94 8.73
C LEU A 60 -6.45 -12.33 7.27
N GLY A 61 -5.73 -13.34 6.77
CA GLY A 61 -5.87 -13.84 5.40
C GLY A 61 -7.32 -14.14 5.05
N ASP A 62 -7.68 -13.79 3.81
CA ASP A 62 -9.02 -13.95 3.23
C ASP A 62 -10.15 -13.18 3.96
N SER A 63 -9.83 -12.34 4.96
CA SER A 63 -10.84 -11.58 5.71
C SER A 63 -11.52 -10.53 4.84
N GLN A 64 -12.81 -10.31 5.11
CA GLN A 64 -13.66 -9.36 4.42
C GLN A 64 -13.91 -8.16 5.34
N LEU A 65 -13.21 -7.05 5.08
CA LEU A 65 -13.26 -5.84 5.90
C LEU A 65 -13.55 -4.59 5.05
N PRO A 66 -14.56 -4.62 4.16
CA PRO A 66 -14.82 -3.51 3.26
C PRO A 66 -15.32 -2.28 4.02
N PHE A 67 -14.98 -1.10 3.50
CA PHE A 67 -15.37 0.19 4.08
C PHE A 67 -14.94 0.40 5.54
N SER A 68 -13.98 -0.39 6.03
CA SER A 68 -13.40 -0.26 7.37
C SER A 68 -12.61 1.05 7.51
N ALA A 69 -12.38 1.48 8.75
CA ALA A 69 -11.57 2.65 9.07
C ALA A 69 -10.42 2.28 10.01
N TRP A 70 -9.22 2.70 9.65
CA TRP A 70 -7.98 2.41 10.38
C TRP A 70 -7.29 3.74 10.66
N ASN A 71 -7.31 4.18 11.92
CA ASN A 71 -6.68 5.43 12.35
C ASN A 71 -5.61 5.10 13.38
N ASP A 72 -4.37 5.53 13.13
CA ASP A 72 -3.27 5.29 14.06
C ASP A 72 -3.08 3.79 14.33
N VAL A 73 -2.94 3.01 13.26
CA VAL A 73 -2.83 1.55 13.34
C VAL A 73 -1.45 1.09 12.89
N VAL A 74 -0.89 0.12 13.61
CA VAL A 74 0.31 -0.61 13.17
C VAL A 74 -0.07 -2.07 12.94
N PHE A 75 0.10 -2.54 11.72
CA PHE A 75 0.16 -3.96 11.41
C PHE A 75 1.64 -4.40 11.39
N GLU A 76 2.04 -5.30 12.29
CA GLU A 76 3.41 -5.81 12.36
C GLU A 76 3.40 -7.32 12.17
N LYS A 77 4.09 -7.84 11.14
CA LYS A 77 4.27 -9.29 10.91
C LYS A 77 2.95 -10.05 10.72
N CYS A 78 1.93 -9.38 10.18
CA CYS A 78 0.63 -9.98 9.87
C CYS A 78 0.64 -10.68 8.51
N ASP A 79 -0.13 -11.76 8.39
CA ASP A 79 -0.56 -12.28 7.08
C ASP A 79 -1.90 -11.62 6.72
N LEU A 80 -1.88 -10.80 5.67
CA LEU A 80 -3.01 -10.06 5.13
C LEU A 80 -3.30 -10.52 3.68
N SER A 81 -2.91 -11.75 3.32
CA SER A 81 -3.13 -12.27 1.97
C SER A 81 -4.61 -12.31 1.62
N ASN A 82 -4.97 -11.84 0.42
CA ASN A 82 -6.34 -11.78 -0.11
C ASN A 82 -7.37 -11.02 0.75
N VAL A 83 -6.92 -10.26 1.76
CA VAL A 83 -7.84 -9.45 2.58
C VAL A 83 -8.57 -8.44 1.70
N LYS A 84 -9.85 -8.22 1.97
CA LYS A 84 -10.68 -7.24 1.27
C LYS A 84 -10.83 -5.97 2.10
N PHE A 85 -10.08 -4.95 1.73
CA PHE A 85 -10.15 -3.58 2.24
C PHE A 85 -10.77 -2.63 1.21
N ASN A 86 -11.57 -3.13 0.27
CA ASN A 86 -12.18 -2.30 -0.76
C ASN A 86 -13.02 -1.17 -0.13
N GLY A 87 -12.79 0.07 -0.59
CA GLY A 87 -13.41 1.27 -0.06
C GLY A 87 -13.03 1.64 1.39
N ALA A 88 -12.05 0.98 2.00
CA ALA A 88 -11.59 1.29 3.36
C ALA A 88 -10.86 2.64 3.43
N ARG A 89 -10.72 3.16 4.65
CA ARG A 89 -9.99 4.40 4.95
C ARG A 89 -8.83 4.12 5.88
N PHE A 90 -7.64 4.56 5.51
CA PHE A 90 -6.43 4.47 6.32
C PHE A 90 -5.87 5.85 6.58
N ASN A 91 -5.65 6.19 7.85
CA ASN A 91 -5.06 7.45 8.27
C ASN A 91 -3.97 7.20 9.31
N ARG A 92 -2.72 7.56 9.00
CA ARG A 92 -1.56 7.28 9.86
C ARG A 92 -1.45 5.78 10.18
N VAL A 93 -1.19 4.98 9.16
CA VAL A 93 -1.10 3.51 9.27
C VAL A 93 0.27 3.01 8.80
N GLU A 94 0.86 2.08 9.53
CA GLU A 94 2.08 1.37 9.12
C GLU A 94 1.80 -0.13 8.96
N PHE A 95 2.17 -0.68 7.81
CA PHE A 95 2.29 -2.12 7.56
C PHE A 95 3.77 -2.47 7.57
N ILE A 96 4.20 -3.29 8.53
CA ILE A 96 5.61 -3.61 8.77
C ILE A 96 5.80 -5.12 8.69
N GLU A 97 6.63 -5.58 7.76
CA GLU A 97 6.90 -7.00 7.54
C GLU A 97 5.61 -7.81 7.30
N CYS A 98 4.59 -7.19 6.69
CA CYS A 98 3.29 -7.81 6.42
C CYS A 98 3.26 -8.49 5.05
N LYS A 99 2.61 -9.66 4.97
CA LYS A 99 2.34 -10.33 3.70
C LYS A 99 1.01 -9.83 3.13
N LEU A 100 1.06 -9.23 1.94
CA LEU A 100 -0.08 -8.55 1.29
C LEU A 100 -0.39 -9.16 -0.09
N VAL A 101 -0.12 -10.46 -0.25
CA VAL A 101 -0.35 -11.17 -1.53
C VAL A 101 -1.83 -11.10 -1.89
N GLY A 102 -2.18 -10.50 -3.02
CA GLY A 102 -3.59 -10.39 -3.45
C GLY A 102 -4.48 -9.50 -2.58
N ALA A 103 -3.89 -8.72 -1.65
CA ALA A 103 -4.64 -7.80 -0.80
C ALA A 103 -5.34 -6.73 -1.66
N ASP A 104 -6.61 -6.50 -1.37
CA ASP A 104 -7.49 -5.68 -2.19
C ASP A 104 -7.83 -4.36 -1.48
N PHE A 105 -7.23 -3.29 -1.97
CA PHE A 105 -7.45 -1.91 -1.52
C PHE A 105 -8.22 -1.10 -2.59
N ASP A 106 -8.91 -1.74 -3.54
CA ASP A 106 -9.62 -1.01 -4.59
C ASP A 106 -10.58 0.03 -3.97
N GLU A 107 -10.62 1.23 -4.55
CA GLU A 107 -11.43 2.36 -4.07
C GLU A 107 -11.08 2.89 -2.66
N ALA A 108 -10.02 2.40 -2.02
CA ALA A 108 -9.62 2.84 -0.70
C ALA A 108 -9.00 4.26 -0.70
N VAL A 109 -9.09 4.94 0.44
CA VAL A 109 -8.45 6.23 0.68
C VAL A 109 -7.34 6.04 1.71
N LEU A 110 -6.10 6.28 1.30
CA LEU A 110 -4.91 6.14 2.14
C LEU A 110 -4.28 7.51 2.34
N ARG A 111 -4.17 7.92 3.61
CA ARG A 111 -3.51 9.15 4.02
C ARG A 111 -2.45 8.85 5.07
N ASP A 112 -1.24 9.35 4.84
CA ASP A 112 -0.12 9.14 5.77
C ASP A 112 0.13 7.65 6.04
N VAL A 113 0.33 6.84 4.99
CA VAL A 113 0.47 5.38 5.10
C VAL A 113 1.86 4.91 4.67
N GLN A 114 2.44 3.97 5.41
CA GLN A 114 3.69 3.34 5.02
C GLN A 114 3.57 1.82 4.97
N PHE A 115 4.14 1.23 3.92
CA PHE A 115 4.39 -0.20 3.79
C PHE A 115 5.90 -0.41 3.84
N ILE A 116 6.37 -1.23 4.76
CA ILE A 116 7.79 -1.40 5.08
C ILE A 116 8.09 -2.90 5.09
N ASP A 117 9.01 -3.34 4.25
CA ASP A 117 9.44 -4.75 4.17
C ASP A 117 8.28 -5.73 3.81
N CYS A 118 7.30 -5.27 3.02
CA CYS A 118 6.11 -6.05 2.70
C CYS A 118 6.22 -6.74 1.31
N PRO A 119 6.10 -8.08 1.23
CA PRO A 119 5.77 -8.74 -0.03
C PRO A 119 4.28 -8.53 -0.36
N ALA A 120 4.01 -7.82 -1.45
CA ALA A 120 2.65 -7.43 -1.88
C ALA A 120 2.37 -7.75 -3.36
N PRO A 121 2.73 -8.94 -3.89
CA PRO A 121 2.41 -9.28 -5.27
C PRO A 121 0.90 -9.43 -5.45
N TYR A 122 0.39 -9.10 -6.65
CA TYR A 122 -1.03 -9.16 -7.00
C TYR A 122 -1.95 -8.25 -6.18
N SER A 123 -1.39 -7.31 -5.41
CA SER A 123 -2.18 -6.35 -4.63
C SER A 123 -2.91 -5.36 -5.53
N LEU A 124 -4.14 -5.00 -5.13
CA LEU A 124 -5.05 -4.17 -5.92
C LEU A 124 -5.21 -2.81 -5.24
N PHE A 125 -4.97 -1.74 -5.99
CA PHE A 125 -5.08 -0.34 -5.57
C PHE A 125 -5.78 0.50 -6.66
N SER A 126 -6.66 -0.12 -7.44
CA SER A 126 -7.40 0.57 -8.50
C SER A 126 -8.34 1.61 -7.89
N LEU A 127 -8.52 2.74 -8.56
CA LEU A 127 -9.42 3.82 -8.13
C LEU A 127 -9.12 4.38 -6.72
N THR A 128 -7.91 4.17 -6.20
CA THR A 128 -7.52 4.64 -4.85
C THR A 128 -7.19 6.13 -4.82
N GLU A 129 -7.33 6.74 -3.65
CA GLU A 129 -6.73 8.04 -3.35
C GLU A 129 -5.55 7.86 -2.40
N LEU A 130 -4.33 8.06 -2.91
CA LEU A 130 -3.07 7.81 -2.20
C LEU A 130 -2.36 9.15 -1.92
N ARG A 131 -2.51 9.66 -0.70
CA ARG A 131 -1.90 10.91 -0.26
C ARG A 131 -0.87 10.66 0.85
N ASP A 132 0.37 11.08 0.62
CA ASP A 132 1.46 10.89 1.59
C ASP A 132 1.66 9.40 1.90
N VAL A 133 1.81 8.59 0.84
CA VAL A 133 1.95 7.12 0.91
C VAL A 133 3.34 6.69 0.48
N ARG A 134 3.95 5.75 1.21
CA ARG A 134 5.25 5.17 0.87
C ARG A 134 5.23 3.65 0.92
N PHE A 135 5.78 3.02 -0.11
CA PHE A 135 6.27 1.65 -0.08
C PHE A 135 7.80 1.70 0.05
N ASP A 136 8.37 1.04 1.03
CA ASP A 136 9.82 0.96 1.23
C ASP A 136 10.24 -0.51 1.38
N ASN A 137 11.25 -0.90 0.59
CA ASN A 137 11.73 -2.28 0.51
C ASN A 137 10.61 -3.33 0.30
N CYS A 138 9.60 -3.01 -0.50
CA CYS A 138 8.48 -3.91 -0.80
C CYS A 138 8.66 -4.63 -2.14
N LEU A 139 7.93 -5.73 -2.34
CA LEU A 139 7.81 -6.42 -3.63
C LEU A 139 6.41 -6.23 -4.20
N LEU A 140 6.28 -5.46 -5.28
CA LEU A 140 5.02 -5.15 -5.96
C LEU A 140 5.00 -5.80 -7.34
N LYS A 141 5.03 -7.14 -7.39
CA LYS A 141 4.90 -7.87 -8.65
C LYS A 141 3.43 -7.95 -9.07
N GLU A 142 3.11 -7.55 -10.29
CA GLU A 142 1.74 -7.57 -10.86
C GLU A 142 0.72 -6.81 -9.98
N ALA A 143 1.18 -5.81 -9.22
CA ALA A 143 0.30 -4.93 -8.46
C ALA A 143 -0.45 -3.96 -9.41
N ASN A 144 -1.65 -3.57 -9.03
CA ASN A 144 -2.53 -2.75 -9.86
C ASN A 144 -2.81 -1.38 -9.24
N PHE A 145 -2.45 -0.30 -9.93
CA PHE A 145 -2.75 1.08 -9.56
C PHE A 145 -3.55 1.79 -10.67
N ILE A 146 -4.44 1.09 -11.39
CA ILE A 146 -5.25 1.69 -12.46
C ILE A 146 -6.17 2.79 -11.91
N GLU A 147 -6.21 3.95 -12.59
CA GLU A 147 -7.04 5.11 -12.20
C GLU A 147 -6.80 5.61 -10.75
N ALA A 148 -5.63 5.34 -10.18
CA ALA A 148 -5.25 5.80 -8.84
C ALA A 148 -4.85 7.29 -8.84
N LYS A 149 -5.22 8.01 -7.79
CA LYS A 149 -4.81 9.41 -7.58
C LYS A 149 -3.63 9.47 -6.64
N LEU A 150 -2.49 9.92 -7.15
CA LEU A 150 -1.22 9.98 -6.41
C LEU A 150 -0.87 11.42 -5.99
N ASP A 151 -0.67 11.66 -4.69
CA ASP A 151 -0.13 12.92 -4.17
C ASP A 151 0.92 12.66 -3.09
N ASN A 152 2.19 12.94 -3.38
CA ASN A 152 3.35 12.56 -2.54
C ASN A 152 3.52 11.04 -2.34
N PHE A 153 3.22 10.27 -3.39
CA PHE A 153 3.42 8.83 -3.46
C PHE A 153 4.90 8.47 -3.70
N GLN A 154 5.40 7.46 -3.00
CA GLN A 154 6.82 7.08 -3.00
C GLN A 154 6.97 5.56 -3.05
N LEU A 155 7.83 5.05 -3.92
CA LEU A 155 8.14 3.62 -4.03
C LEU A 155 9.44 3.20 -3.33
N GLY A 156 10.15 4.14 -2.69
CA GLY A 156 11.31 3.84 -1.86
C GLY A 156 12.37 3.03 -2.59
N THR A 157 12.94 2.03 -1.92
CA THR A 157 13.85 1.04 -2.54
C THR A 157 13.13 -0.23 -3.01
N SER A 158 11.81 -0.16 -3.23
CA SER A 158 11.00 -1.32 -3.59
C SER A 158 11.33 -1.87 -4.98
N THR A 159 10.96 -3.12 -5.22
CA THR A 159 10.98 -3.73 -6.56
C THR A 159 9.57 -3.73 -7.12
N ILE A 160 9.38 -3.10 -8.27
CA ILE A 160 8.12 -3.09 -9.03
C ILE A 160 8.32 -3.90 -10.31
N GLN A 161 7.45 -4.88 -10.57
CA GLN A 161 7.52 -5.72 -11.76
C GLN A 161 6.11 -5.93 -12.29
N GLU A 162 5.89 -5.69 -13.57
CA GLU A 162 4.61 -5.85 -14.27
C GLU A 162 3.46 -5.05 -13.60
N VAL A 163 3.80 -3.92 -12.96
CA VAL A 163 2.83 -3.06 -12.29
C VAL A 163 1.99 -2.29 -13.31
N GLN A 164 0.69 -2.20 -13.06
CA GLN A 164 -0.25 -1.45 -13.89
C GLN A 164 -0.43 -0.02 -13.37
N PHE A 165 -0.07 0.98 -14.18
CA PHE A 165 -0.28 2.41 -13.93
C PHE A 165 -1.16 3.06 -15.03
N SER A 166 -2.00 2.28 -15.72
CA SER A 166 -2.88 2.84 -16.75
C SER A 166 -3.84 3.85 -16.13
N ASP A 167 -3.94 5.03 -16.75
CA ASP A 167 -4.80 6.14 -16.31
C ASP A 167 -4.40 6.70 -14.93
N THR A 168 -3.12 6.52 -14.56
CA THR A 168 -2.53 6.99 -13.30
C THR A 168 -1.32 7.87 -13.57
N SER A 169 -1.48 9.18 -13.37
CA SER A 169 -0.41 10.14 -13.63
C SER A 169 0.78 9.94 -12.68
N LEU A 170 1.95 9.67 -13.25
CA LEU A 170 3.24 9.57 -12.56
C LEU A 170 3.99 10.90 -12.50
N LYS A 171 3.31 12.02 -12.80
CA LYS A 171 3.92 13.34 -12.78
C LYS A 171 4.53 13.65 -11.42
N SER A 172 5.81 13.99 -11.41
CA SER A 172 6.61 14.27 -10.19
C SER A 172 6.84 13.07 -9.26
N ILE A 173 6.44 11.86 -9.66
CA ILE A 173 6.78 10.64 -8.93
C ILE A 173 8.23 10.25 -9.26
N ASP A 174 9.00 9.93 -8.21
CA ASP A 174 10.39 9.54 -8.32
C ASP A 174 10.53 8.02 -8.29
N LEU A 175 10.75 7.44 -9.47
CA LEU A 175 11.02 6.02 -9.70
C LEU A 175 12.53 5.71 -9.66
N SER A 176 13.40 6.73 -9.58
CA SER A 176 14.86 6.54 -9.70
C SER A 176 15.48 5.71 -8.57
N LYS A 177 14.73 5.47 -7.49
CA LYS A 177 15.15 4.69 -6.33
C LYS A 177 14.64 3.26 -6.32
N CYS A 178 13.53 2.97 -7.01
CA CYS A 178 12.98 1.62 -7.08
C CYS A 178 13.63 0.85 -8.22
N GLN A 179 13.62 -0.47 -8.12
CA GLN A 179 14.03 -1.36 -9.21
C GLN A 179 12.81 -1.71 -10.05
N PHE A 180 12.91 -1.61 -11.38
CA PHE A 180 11.85 -2.06 -12.28
C PHE A 180 12.37 -2.64 -13.58
N SER A 181 11.61 -3.55 -14.17
CA SER A 181 11.90 -4.19 -15.46
C SER A 181 10.77 -3.95 -16.47
N PHE A 182 9.55 -4.32 -16.11
CA PHE A 182 8.37 -4.08 -16.93
C PHE A 182 7.34 -3.33 -16.10
N ILE A 183 6.81 -2.23 -16.63
CA ILE A 183 5.65 -1.53 -16.07
C ILE A 183 4.69 -1.22 -17.22
N HIS A 184 3.41 -1.22 -16.94
CA HIS A 184 2.38 -0.88 -17.92
C HIS A 184 1.92 0.54 -17.64
N VAL A 185 2.29 1.47 -18.52
CA VAL A 185 2.01 2.90 -18.37
C VAL A 185 1.79 3.50 -19.76
N LYS A 186 0.83 4.42 -19.87
CA LYS A 186 0.61 5.18 -21.12
C LYS A 186 1.62 6.33 -21.20
N GLU A 187 1.92 6.78 -22.42
CA GLU A 187 2.85 7.90 -22.63
C GLU A 187 2.44 9.15 -21.82
N ASP A 188 1.14 9.48 -21.84
CA ASP A 188 0.60 10.66 -21.15
C ASP A 188 0.77 10.58 -19.63
N ASP A 189 0.61 9.39 -19.05
CA ASP A 189 0.72 9.14 -17.61
C ASP A 189 2.18 9.21 -17.12
N LEU A 190 3.12 8.86 -17.99
CA LEU A 190 4.55 8.90 -17.68
C LEU A 190 5.14 10.33 -17.66
N ARG A 191 4.47 11.31 -18.28
CA ARG A 191 5.03 12.66 -18.44
C ARG A 191 5.35 13.32 -17.10
N GLY A 192 6.63 13.62 -16.91
CA GLY A 192 7.14 14.27 -15.70
C GLY A 192 7.46 13.32 -14.55
N ALA A 193 7.39 12.00 -14.76
CA ALA A 193 8.03 11.04 -13.88
C ALA A 193 9.56 11.27 -13.85
N ILE A 194 10.19 10.92 -12.74
CA ILE A 194 11.63 11.03 -12.53
C ILE A 194 12.19 9.62 -12.51
N ILE A 195 13.15 9.34 -13.38
CA ILE A 195 13.85 8.05 -13.51
C ILE A 195 15.36 8.27 -13.42
N SER A 196 16.11 7.21 -13.17
CA SER A 196 17.56 7.22 -13.31
C SER A 196 17.98 7.13 -14.79
N ALA A 197 19.26 7.37 -15.07
CA ALA A 197 19.78 7.25 -16.44
C ALA A 197 19.74 5.79 -16.93
N GLU A 198 20.03 4.85 -16.03
CA GLU A 198 20.02 3.41 -16.31
C GLU A 198 18.60 2.91 -16.64
N GLN A 199 17.59 3.45 -15.97
CA GLN A 199 16.18 3.12 -16.21
C GLN A 199 15.65 3.60 -17.56
N ALA A 200 16.33 4.55 -18.23
CA ALA A 200 15.87 5.07 -19.51
C ALA A 200 15.85 3.99 -20.62
N VAL A 201 16.78 3.04 -20.56
CA VAL A 201 16.83 1.89 -21.48
C VAL A 201 15.64 0.97 -21.25
N THR A 202 15.42 0.54 -20.01
CA THR A 202 14.26 -0.29 -19.63
C THR A 202 12.93 0.37 -20.03
N LEU A 203 12.84 1.69 -19.90
CA LEU A 203 11.61 2.41 -20.21
C LEU A 203 11.35 2.55 -21.71
N ILE A 204 12.39 2.66 -22.55
CA ILE A 204 12.17 2.72 -24.01
C ILE A 204 11.71 1.36 -24.55
N GLU A 205 12.17 0.25 -23.95
CA GLU A 205 11.71 -1.11 -24.24
C GLU A 205 10.22 -1.30 -23.88
N VAL A 206 9.73 -0.67 -22.80
CA VAL A 206 8.30 -0.67 -22.44
C VAL A 206 7.44 -0.07 -23.57
N PHE A 207 7.97 0.87 -24.36
CA PHE A 207 7.29 1.43 -25.53
C PHE A 207 7.50 0.61 -26.82
N GLY A 208 8.07 -0.59 -26.73
CA GLY A 208 8.29 -1.49 -27.85
C GLY A 208 9.49 -1.13 -28.73
N VAL A 209 10.42 -0.32 -28.21
CA VAL A 209 11.67 0.01 -28.92
C VAL A 209 12.75 -0.99 -28.53
N GLU A 210 13.35 -1.63 -29.52
CA GLU A 210 14.51 -2.51 -29.30
C GLU A 210 15.78 -1.66 -29.09
N VAL A 211 16.50 -1.93 -28.00
CA VAL A 211 17.80 -1.32 -27.73
C VAL A 211 18.89 -2.33 -28.10
N ASN A 212 19.86 -1.90 -28.90
CA ASN A 212 21.01 -2.73 -29.26
C ASN A 212 22.23 -2.28 -28.43
N ASP A 213 22.80 -3.21 -27.68
CA ASP A 213 23.98 -2.99 -26.82
C ASP A 213 25.33 -3.30 -27.53
N ASP A 214 25.30 -3.53 -28.86
CA ASP A 214 26.47 -3.80 -29.72
C ASP A 214 27.54 -2.67 -29.73
#